data_AF-A0A564TMT5-F1
#
_entry.id   AF-A0A564TMT5-F1
#
_cell.length_a   1.000
_cell.length_b   1.000
_cell.length_c   1.000
_cell.angle_alpha   90.00
_cell.angle_beta   90.00
_cell.angle_gamma   90.00
#
_symmetry.space_group_name_H-M   'P 1'
#
loop_
_entity.id
_entity.type
_entity.pdbx_description
1 polymer ?
#
loop_
_entity_poly.entity_id
_entity_poly.type
_entity_poly.pdbx_seq_one_letter_code
_entity_poly.pdbx_strand_id
1 'polypeptide(L)'
;MKTMKKILALALAGVMALALLTGCGTGSSASHKSIAKAMADYANGHWGKTTITCTSSAELDALLQMWAADPRFETAVKVVYTDDSASLPTIRSYFSSNPALSNKVVCLYCGKYDKDAGKQAINLNAHYAYINTSNIDLAGERQIGLITTSFTDTNGKKVKVRFAVVVSEIPKP
;
A
#
# COMPACT_ATOMS: atom_id res chain seq x y z
N MET A 1 15.25 15.94 14.24
CA MET A 1 15.80 15.20 13.07
C MET A 1 16.65 13.96 13.41
N LYS A 2 17.33 13.87 14.57
CA LYS A 2 18.21 12.72 14.90
C LYS A 2 17.47 11.43 15.31
N THR A 3 16.27 11.51 15.88
CA THR A 3 15.55 10.34 16.42
C THR A 3 14.82 9.53 15.34
N MET A 4 14.22 10.20 14.34
CA MET A 4 13.58 9.52 13.19
C MET A 4 14.57 8.64 12.40
N LYS A 5 15.78 9.15 12.13
CA LYS A 5 16.84 8.38 11.46
C LYS A 5 17.28 7.15 12.27
N LYS A 6 17.22 7.21 13.61
CA LYS A 6 17.57 6.09 14.49
C LYS A 6 16.46 5.03 14.56
N ILE A 7 15.18 5.43 14.55
CA ILE A 7 14.05 4.49 14.50
C ILE A 7 13.99 3.80 13.14
N LEU A 8 14.25 4.53 12.04
CA LEU A 8 14.32 3.95 10.70
C LEU A 8 15.46 2.92 10.58
N ALA A 9 16.63 3.20 11.15
CA ALA A 9 17.77 2.29 11.17
C ALA A 9 17.54 1.04 12.03
N LEU A 10 16.80 1.16 13.14
CA LEU A 10 16.47 0.02 14.00
C LEU A 10 15.39 -0.89 13.36
N ALA A 11 14.40 -0.30 12.68
CA ALA A 11 13.45 -1.05 11.86
C ALA A 11 14.15 -1.81 10.72
N LEU A 12 15.18 -1.21 10.10
CA LEU A 12 15.95 -1.84 9.02
C LEU A 12 16.69 -3.11 9.46
N ALA A 13 17.18 -3.17 10.70
CA ALA A 13 17.84 -4.35 11.25
C ALA A 13 16.85 -5.44 11.73
N GLY A 14 15.65 -5.06 12.18
CA GLY A 14 14.62 -6.01 12.62
C GLY A 14 13.85 -6.70 11.48
N VAL A 15 13.72 -6.04 10.32
CA VAL A 15 12.94 -6.55 9.17
C VAL A 15 13.56 -7.78 8.50
N MET A 16 14.88 -7.98 8.58
CA MET A 16 15.52 -9.19 8.04
C MET A 16 15.04 -10.47 8.72
N ALA A 17 14.73 -10.44 10.02
CA ALA A 17 14.23 -11.61 10.75
C ALA A 17 12.79 -11.99 10.34
N LEU A 18 11.95 -11.00 9.99
CA LEU A 18 10.57 -11.22 9.56
C LEU A 18 10.48 -11.72 8.11
N ALA A 19 11.40 -11.30 7.25
CA ALA A 19 11.49 -11.76 5.87
C ALA A 19 11.82 -13.26 5.76
N LEU A 20 12.66 -13.80 6.65
CA LEU A 20 12.99 -15.23 6.70
C LEU A 20 11.81 -16.08 7.21
N LEU A 21 10.97 -15.55 8.09
CA LEU A 21 9.80 -16.27 8.63
C LEU A 21 8.65 -16.38 7.61
N THR A 22 8.68 -15.59 6.52
CA THR A 22 7.61 -15.57 5.50
C THR A 22 8.00 -16.25 4.18
N GLY A 23 9.18 -16.88 4.09
CA GLY A 23 9.71 -17.40 2.84
C GLY A 23 10.00 -18.91 2.82
N CYS A 24 9.02 -19.73 2.46
CA CYS A 24 9.24 -20.90 1.58
C CYS A 24 7.88 -21.43 1.10
N GLY A 25 7.47 -21.01 -0.10
CA GLY A 25 6.27 -21.49 -0.76
C GLY A 25 6.47 -21.40 -2.27
N THR A 26 7.05 -22.46 -2.82
CA THR A 26 7.27 -22.78 -4.23
C THR A 26 6.26 -22.13 -5.20
N GLY A 27 6.73 -21.11 -5.91
CA GLY A 27 5.99 -20.35 -6.92
C GLY A 27 6.39 -18.88 -6.82
N SER A 28 7.34 -18.43 -7.66
CA SER A 28 7.90 -17.07 -7.59
C SER A 28 6.77 -16.05 -7.64
N SER A 29 6.46 -15.44 -6.50
CA SER A 29 5.43 -14.41 -6.43
C SER A 29 5.91 -13.17 -7.16
N ALA A 30 5.00 -12.44 -7.79
CA ALA A 30 5.34 -11.22 -8.50
C ALA A 30 6.13 -10.26 -7.59
N SER A 31 7.23 -9.74 -8.12
CA SER A 31 8.03 -8.71 -7.45
C SER A 31 7.23 -7.41 -7.30
N HIS A 32 7.57 -6.60 -6.31
CA HIS A 32 6.97 -5.28 -6.14
C HIS A 32 7.16 -4.39 -7.38
N LYS A 33 8.32 -4.51 -8.06
CA LYS A 33 8.59 -3.81 -9.32
C LYS A 33 7.63 -4.21 -10.44
N SER A 34 7.38 -5.51 -10.61
CA SER A 34 6.43 -6.00 -11.63
C SER A 34 4.99 -5.60 -11.31
N ILE A 35 4.60 -5.59 -10.02
CA ILE A 35 3.26 -5.13 -9.61
C ILE A 35 3.13 -3.62 -9.84
N ALA A 36 4.15 -2.83 -9.50
CA ALA A 36 4.16 -1.39 -9.78
C ALA A 36 3.99 -1.11 -11.27
N LYS A 37 4.74 -1.81 -12.14
CA LYS A 37 4.56 -1.72 -13.59
C LYS A 37 3.13 -2.09 -14.00
N ALA A 38 2.58 -3.19 -13.50
CA ALA A 38 1.22 -3.60 -13.81
C ALA A 38 0.16 -2.59 -13.35
N MET A 39 0.36 -1.92 -12.20
CA MET A 39 -0.50 -0.83 -11.74
C MET A 39 -0.45 0.37 -12.69
N ALA A 40 0.72 0.71 -13.24
CA ALA A 40 0.86 1.75 -14.26
C ALA A 40 0.20 1.36 -15.58
N ASP A 41 0.39 0.11 -16.03
CA ASP A 41 -0.23 -0.40 -17.26
C ASP A 41 -1.76 -0.43 -17.13
N TYR A 42 -2.29 -0.88 -15.98
CA TYR A 42 -3.71 -0.83 -15.65
C TYR A 42 -4.26 0.60 -15.69
N ALA A 43 -3.58 1.52 -15.02
CA ALA A 43 -3.92 2.94 -14.99
C ALA A 43 -3.99 3.55 -16.40
N ASN A 44 -2.93 3.35 -17.19
CA ASN A 44 -2.82 3.84 -18.56
C ASN A 44 -3.94 3.27 -19.43
N GLY A 45 -4.23 1.97 -19.34
CA GLY A 45 -5.33 1.34 -20.06
C GLY A 45 -6.71 1.84 -19.63
N HIS A 46 -6.94 2.00 -18.32
CA HIS A 46 -8.23 2.43 -17.77
C HIS A 46 -8.56 3.89 -18.11
N TRP A 47 -7.56 4.77 -18.11
CA TRP A 47 -7.74 6.21 -18.39
C TRP A 47 -7.39 6.62 -19.83
N GLY A 48 -7.01 5.68 -20.69
CA GLY A 48 -6.54 5.98 -22.06
C GLY A 48 -5.29 6.86 -22.10
N LYS A 49 -4.41 6.72 -21.10
CA LYS A 49 -3.15 7.48 -20.96
C LYS A 49 -1.96 6.59 -21.31
N THR A 50 -0.80 7.20 -21.55
CA THR A 50 0.47 6.48 -21.78
C THR A 50 1.61 6.98 -20.89
N THR A 51 1.34 7.98 -20.05
CA THR A 51 2.36 8.73 -19.30
C THR A 51 2.36 8.40 -17.81
N ILE A 52 1.41 7.60 -17.32
CA ILE A 52 1.39 7.23 -15.90
C ILE A 52 2.50 6.22 -15.64
N THR A 53 3.31 6.50 -14.62
CA THR A 53 4.37 5.63 -14.13
C THR A 53 4.16 5.33 -12.65
N CYS A 54 4.48 4.10 -12.25
CA CYS A 54 4.46 3.67 -10.87
C CYS A 54 5.81 3.02 -10.56
N THR A 55 6.52 3.58 -9.59
CA THR A 55 7.84 3.09 -9.16
C THR A 55 7.73 2.49 -7.77
N SER A 56 8.18 1.23 -7.62
CA SER A 56 8.24 0.58 -6.30
C SER A 56 9.18 1.34 -5.36
N SER A 57 8.72 1.65 -4.15
CA SER A 57 9.48 2.42 -3.15
C SER A 57 9.78 1.57 -1.92
N ALA A 58 11.06 1.29 -1.69
CA ALA A 58 11.51 0.56 -0.51
C ALA A 58 11.22 1.30 0.80
N GLU A 59 11.16 2.63 0.76
CA GLU A 59 10.81 3.45 1.92
C GLU A 59 9.34 3.27 2.31
N LEU A 60 8.43 3.23 1.32
CA LEU A 60 7.02 2.95 1.54
C LEU A 60 6.78 1.49 1.95
N ASP A 61 7.55 0.54 1.40
CA ASP A 61 7.54 -0.85 1.84
C ASP A 61 7.94 -0.96 3.33
N ALA A 62 9.03 -0.30 3.74
CA ALA A 62 9.48 -0.29 5.14
C ALA A 62 8.45 0.39 6.06
N LEU A 63 7.79 1.45 5.59
CA LEU A 63 6.73 2.11 6.33
C LEU A 63 5.52 1.18 6.55
N LEU A 64 5.12 0.45 5.52
CA LEU A 64 4.06 -0.56 5.63
C LEU A 64 4.42 -1.68 6.60
N GLN A 65 5.68 -2.14 6.59
CA GLN A 65 6.17 -3.14 7.55
C GLN A 65 6.11 -2.61 8.99
N MET A 66 6.48 -1.34 9.20
CA MET A 66 6.38 -0.69 10.50
C MET A 66 4.92 -0.63 10.99
N TRP A 67 3.98 -0.26 10.11
CA TRP A 67 2.56 -0.25 10.48
C TRP A 67 2.00 -1.65 10.70
N ALA A 68 2.49 -2.67 9.99
CA ALA A 68 2.05 -4.04 10.20
C ALA A 68 2.38 -4.58 11.60
N ALA A 69 3.32 -3.96 12.32
CA ALA A 69 3.57 -4.26 13.72
C ALA A 69 2.53 -3.63 14.69
N ASP A 70 1.73 -2.66 14.23
CA ASP A 70 0.62 -2.07 14.99
C ASP A 70 -0.67 -2.88 14.78
N PRO A 71 -1.33 -3.39 15.84
CA PRO A 71 -2.58 -4.14 15.73
C PRO A 71 -3.70 -3.40 14.97
N ARG A 72 -3.69 -2.06 15.00
CA ARG A 72 -4.68 -1.23 14.28
C ARG A 72 -4.53 -1.32 12.77
N PHE A 73 -3.38 -1.73 12.25
CA PHE A 73 -3.18 -1.90 10.82
C PHE A 73 -4.03 -3.02 10.23
N GLU A 74 -4.25 -4.12 10.96
CA GLU A 74 -5.17 -5.18 10.51
C GLU A 74 -6.59 -4.62 10.31
N THR A 75 -7.06 -3.78 11.26
CA THR A 75 -8.34 -3.07 11.14
C THR A 75 -8.36 -2.12 9.94
N ALA A 76 -7.29 -1.35 9.72
CA ALA A 76 -7.18 -0.44 8.58
C ALA A 76 -7.27 -1.19 7.24
N VAL A 77 -6.54 -2.30 7.11
CA VAL A 77 -6.56 -3.14 5.90
C VAL A 77 -7.96 -3.69 5.65
N LYS A 78 -8.64 -4.17 6.69
CA LYS A 78 -10.02 -4.67 6.60
C LYS A 78 -10.97 -3.58 6.12
N VAL A 79 -10.94 -2.39 6.73
CA VAL A 79 -11.80 -1.26 6.40
C VAL A 79 -11.65 -0.85 4.93
N VAL A 80 -10.40 -0.76 4.42
CA VAL A 80 -10.16 -0.45 3.01
C VAL A 80 -10.64 -1.59 2.12
N TYR A 81 -10.39 -2.86 2.47
CA TYR A 81 -10.82 -4.00 1.66
C TYR A 81 -12.34 -4.15 1.57
N THR A 82 -13.09 -3.78 2.60
CA THR A 82 -14.55 -3.93 2.65
C THR A 82 -15.30 -2.64 2.31
N ASP A 83 -14.60 -1.59 1.89
CA ASP A 83 -15.16 -0.26 1.65
C ASP A 83 -16.02 0.27 2.81
N ASP A 84 -15.60 0.01 4.06
CA ASP A 84 -16.37 0.42 5.24
C ASP A 84 -16.30 1.94 5.45
N SER A 85 -17.24 2.62 4.82
CA SER A 85 -17.33 4.08 4.77
C SER A 85 -17.51 4.73 6.14
N ALA A 86 -18.12 4.02 7.10
CA ALA A 86 -18.31 4.55 8.46
C ALA A 86 -16.97 4.59 9.23
N SER A 87 -16.09 3.61 8.99
CA SER A 87 -14.79 3.50 9.65
C SER A 87 -13.66 4.22 8.91
N LEU A 88 -13.83 4.53 7.62
CA LEU A 88 -12.81 5.20 6.79
C LEU A 88 -12.25 6.51 7.41
N PRO A 89 -13.03 7.42 8.01
CA PRO A 89 -12.49 8.64 8.62
C PRO A 89 -11.44 8.38 9.71
N THR A 90 -11.64 7.35 10.54
CA THR A 90 -10.69 6.95 11.58
C THR A 90 -9.40 6.43 10.96
N ILE A 91 -9.50 5.65 9.88
CA ILE A 91 -8.34 5.11 9.17
C ILE A 91 -7.57 6.23 8.45
N ARG A 92 -8.27 7.22 7.87
CA ARG A 92 -7.62 8.41 7.30
C ARG A 92 -6.79 9.13 8.36
N SER A 93 -7.34 9.33 9.56
CA SER A 93 -6.62 9.96 10.67
C SER A 93 -5.37 9.17 11.07
N TYR A 94 -5.50 7.83 11.18
CA TYR A 94 -4.39 6.94 11.48
C TYR A 94 -3.20 7.13 10.51
N PHE A 95 -3.44 7.09 9.21
CA PHE A 95 -2.37 7.25 8.21
C PHE A 95 -1.89 8.70 8.02
N SER A 96 -2.79 9.69 8.15
CA SER A 96 -2.46 11.13 8.01
C SER A 96 -1.44 11.62 9.03
N SER A 97 -1.36 10.95 10.18
CA SER A 97 -0.43 11.31 11.24
C SER A 97 1.04 11.10 10.88
N ASN A 98 1.33 10.39 9.78
CA ASN A 98 2.70 10.10 9.38
C ASN A 98 3.32 11.24 8.55
N PRO A 99 4.40 11.88 9.01
CA PRO A 99 5.04 12.97 8.29
C PRO A 99 5.58 12.58 6.91
N ALA A 100 5.92 11.31 6.68
CA ALA A 100 6.40 10.83 5.38
C ALA A 100 5.33 10.92 4.27
N LEU A 101 4.06 11.00 4.66
CA LEU A 101 2.91 11.13 3.76
C LEU A 101 2.41 12.59 3.62
N SER A 102 2.99 13.53 4.36
CA SER A 102 2.57 14.93 4.34
C SER A 102 2.84 15.59 2.98
N ASN A 103 1.98 16.52 2.58
CA ASN A 103 2.07 17.28 1.32
C ASN A 103 2.07 16.41 0.05
N LYS A 104 1.49 15.21 0.12
CA LYS A 104 1.33 14.29 -1.01
C LYS A 104 -0.13 13.92 -1.19
N VAL A 105 -0.50 13.55 -2.42
CA VAL A 105 -1.75 12.82 -2.64
C VAL A 105 -1.47 11.36 -2.31
N VAL A 106 -2.26 10.79 -1.42
CA VAL A 106 -2.05 9.41 -0.95
C VAL A 106 -3.32 8.62 -1.12
N CYS A 107 -3.21 7.53 -1.88
CA CYS A 107 -4.26 6.57 -2.10
C CYS A 107 -3.85 5.20 -1.56
N LEU A 108 -4.67 4.67 -0.68
CA LEU A 108 -4.57 3.32 -0.16
C LEU A 108 -5.29 2.40 -1.14
N TYR A 109 -4.68 1.28 -1.49
CA TYR A 109 -5.28 0.25 -2.33
C TYR A 109 -5.26 -1.08 -1.59
N CYS A 110 -6.32 -1.87 -1.72
CA CYS A 110 -6.40 -3.18 -1.09
C CYS A 110 -7.10 -4.17 -2.02
N GLY A 111 -6.54 -5.36 -2.11
CA GLY A 111 -7.03 -6.37 -3.03
C GLY A 111 -6.70 -7.78 -2.60
N LYS A 112 -7.44 -8.75 -3.14
CA LYS A 112 -7.14 -10.17 -2.94
C LYS A 112 -5.73 -10.49 -3.45
N TYR A 113 -4.98 -11.25 -2.66
CA TYR A 113 -3.63 -11.66 -3.06
C TYR A 113 -3.67 -12.60 -4.29
N ASP A 114 -2.80 -12.32 -5.26
CA ASP A 114 -2.47 -13.22 -6.39
C ASP A 114 -0.94 -13.33 -6.59
N LYS A 115 -0.46 -14.39 -7.23
CA LYS A 115 0.97 -14.54 -7.58
C LYS A 115 1.34 -13.77 -8.85
N ASP A 116 0.38 -13.51 -9.73
CA ASP A 116 0.55 -12.79 -10.98
C ASP A 116 0.47 -11.26 -10.79
N ALA A 117 1.36 -10.52 -11.47
CA ALA A 117 1.45 -9.07 -11.30
C ALA A 117 0.23 -8.34 -11.87
N GLY A 118 -0.28 -8.78 -13.03
CA GLY A 118 -1.45 -8.18 -13.68
C GLY A 118 -2.72 -8.38 -12.86
N LYS A 119 -2.94 -9.62 -12.37
CA LYS A 119 -4.04 -9.93 -11.46
C LYS A 119 -3.94 -9.16 -10.14
N GLN A 120 -2.73 -9.02 -9.59
CA GLN A 120 -2.51 -8.18 -8.40
C GLN A 120 -2.91 -6.72 -8.67
N ALA A 121 -2.53 -6.15 -9.81
CA ALA A 121 -2.90 -4.79 -10.15
C ALA A 121 -4.43 -4.61 -10.26
N ILE A 122 -5.11 -5.54 -10.92
CA ILE A 122 -6.58 -5.54 -11.01
C ILE A 122 -7.20 -5.65 -9.61
N ASN A 123 -6.74 -6.59 -8.80
CA ASN A 123 -7.27 -6.79 -7.46
C ASN A 123 -7.03 -5.59 -6.54
N LEU A 124 -5.86 -4.94 -6.62
CA LEU A 124 -5.54 -3.74 -5.86
C LEU A 124 -6.47 -2.58 -6.20
N ASN A 125 -6.84 -2.43 -7.47
CA ASN A 125 -7.77 -1.38 -7.91
C ASN A 125 -9.24 -1.70 -7.60
N ALA A 126 -9.56 -2.87 -7.03
CA ALA A 126 -10.92 -3.20 -6.63
C ALA A 126 -11.42 -2.35 -5.45
N HIS A 127 -10.54 -2.08 -4.48
CA HIS A 127 -10.86 -1.27 -3.31
C HIS A 127 -9.76 -0.25 -3.06
N TYR A 128 -10.15 1.02 -2.92
CA TYR A 128 -9.21 2.11 -2.68
C TYR A 128 -9.81 3.23 -1.84
N ALA A 129 -8.94 3.93 -1.11
CA ALA A 129 -9.34 5.05 -0.28
C ALA A 129 -8.26 6.13 -0.26
N TYR A 130 -8.65 7.36 -0.54
CA TYR A 130 -7.77 8.52 -0.37
C TYR A 130 -7.69 8.92 1.10
N ILE A 131 -6.48 9.23 1.57
CA ILE A 131 -6.25 9.75 2.91
C ILE A 131 -6.83 11.17 3.04
N ASN A 132 -6.54 12.01 2.05
CA ASN A 132 -7.10 13.36 1.93
C ASN A 132 -8.19 13.36 0.87
N THR A 133 -9.41 13.76 1.23
CA THR A 133 -10.55 13.80 0.30
C THR A 133 -10.67 15.10 -0.47
N SER A 134 -9.94 16.15 -0.05
CA SER A 134 -9.94 17.45 -0.73
C SER A 134 -9.04 17.46 -1.97
N ASN A 135 -8.08 16.53 -2.04
CA ASN A 135 -7.23 16.36 -3.22
C ASN A 135 -7.02 14.87 -3.50
N ILE A 136 -7.67 14.39 -4.54
CA ILE A 136 -7.67 12.98 -4.96
C ILE A 136 -6.94 12.76 -6.28
N ASP A 137 -6.32 13.80 -6.84
CA ASP A 137 -5.70 13.74 -8.16
C ASP A 137 -4.27 13.22 -8.08
N LEU A 138 -4.09 11.92 -8.28
CA LEU A 138 -2.76 11.32 -8.41
C LEU A 138 -2.09 11.79 -9.70
N ALA A 139 -0.92 12.42 -9.55
CA ALA A 139 -0.08 12.82 -10.67
C ALA A 139 0.36 11.61 -11.53
N GLY A 140 0.91 11.90 -12.71
CA GLY A 140 1.41 10.88 -13.64
C GLY A 140 2.53 10.04 -13.03
N GLU A 141 3.42 10.66 -12.26
CA GLU A 141 4.52 9.99 -11.56
C GLU A 141 4.10 9.58 -10.15
N ARG A 142 4.18 8.28 -9.88
CA ARG A 142 3.69 7.69 -8.64
C ARG A 142 4.76 6.80 -8.01
N GLN A 143 4.84 6.84 -6.69
CA GLN A 143 5.57 5.85 -5.91
C GLN A 143 4.59 4.90 -5.24
N ILE A 144 4.94 3.62 -5.16
CA ILE A 144 4.10 2.59 -4.55
C ILE A 144 4.88 1.77 -3.55
N GLY A 145 4.36 1.68 -2.33
CA GLY A 145 4.74 0.67 -1.35
C GLY A 145 3.73 -0.46 -1.33
N LEU A 146 4.19 -1.68 -1.10
CA LEU A 146 3.40 -2.91 -1.13
C LEU A 146 3.71 -3.77 0.11
N ILE A 147 2.67 -4.38 0.67
CA ILE A 147 2.80 -5.42 1.69
C ILE A 147 1.78 -6.53 1.43
N THR A 148 2.22 -7.77 1.59
CA THR A 148 1.30 -8.91 1.69
C THR A 148 0.96 -9.10 3.15
N THR A 149 -0.33 -9.04 3.48
CA THR A 149 -0.82 -9.15 4.85
C THR A 149 -2.14 -9.91 4.88
N SER A 150 -2.77 -10.01 6.04
CA SER A 150 -4.09 -10.62 6.20
C SER A 150 -4.88 -9.94 7.29
N PHE A 151 -6.21 -10.00 7.19
CA PHE A 151 -7.11 -9.63 8.27
C PHE A 151 -8.12 -10.74 8.54
N THR A 152 -8.71 -10.73 9.74
CA THR A 152 -9.79 -11.64 10.11
C THR A 152 -11.14 -11.07 9.69
N ASP A 153 -11.87 -11.81 8.85
CA ASP A 153 -13.23 -11.45 8.44
C ASP A 153 -14.26 -11.60 9.57
N THR A 154 -15.53 -11.31 9.29
CA THR A 154 -16.63 -11.41 10.28
C THR A 154 -16.92 -12.85 10.73
N ASN A 155 -16.45 -13.85 9.98
CA ASN A 155 -16.62 -15.27 10.26
C ASN A 155 -15.40 -15.87 10.98
N GLY A 156 -14.42 -15.04 11.37
CA GLY A 156 -13.19 -15.51 12.02
C GLY A 156 -12.14 -16.08 11.06
N LYS A 157 -12.34 -15.96 9.74
CA LYS A 157 -11.40 -16.49 8.73
C LYS A 157 -10.36 -15.44 8.35
N LYS A 158 -9.10 -15.86 8.25
CA LYS A 158 -8.01 -15.01 7.73
C LYS A 158 -8.13 -14.85 6.21
N VAL A 159 -8.25 -13.61 5.76
CA VAL A 159 -8.28 -13.21 4.34
C VAL A 159 -6.91 -12.65 3.97
N LYS A 160 -6.21 -13.32 3.06
CA LYS A 160 -4.89 -12.89 2.57
C LYS A 160 -5.05 -11.84 1.46
N VAL A 161 -4.40 -10.71 1.63
CA VAL A 161 -4.53 -9.55 0.74
C VAL A 161 -3.18 -8.96 0.37
N ARG A 162 -3.18 -8.19 -0.72
CA ARG A 162 -2.14 -7.22 -1.03
C ARG A 162 -2.68 -5.84 -0.64
N PHE A 163 -1.92 -5.13 0.16
CA PHE A 163 -2.20 -3.73 0.50
C PHE A 163 -1.10 -2.86 -0.11
N ALA A 164 -1.49 -1.71 -0.66
CA ALA A 164 -0.56 -0.76 -1.24
C ALA A 164 -0.83 0.66 -0.77
N VAL A 165 0.25 1.42 -0.65
CA VAL A 165 0.18 2.88 -0.52
C VAL A 165 0.79 3.47 -1.77
N VAL A 166 -0.02 4.20 -2.53
CA VAL A 166 0.41 4.94 -3.70
C VAL A 166 0.43 6.41 -3.34
N VAL A 167 1.56 7.05 -3.61
CA VAL A 167 1.74 8.48 -3.39
C VAL A 167 2.16 9.17 -4.67
N SER A 168 1.72 10.41 -4.82
CA SER A 168 2.27 11.34 -5.81
C SER A 168 2.48 12.71 -5.19
N GLU A 169 3.27 13.55 -5.87
CA GLU A 169 3.23 14.98 -5.60
C GLU A 169 1.83 15.54 -5.87
N ILE A 170 1.50 16.64 -5.20
CA ILE A 170 0.28 17.40 -5.50
C ILE A 170 0.45 18.01 -6.91
N PRO A 171 -0.48 17.75 -7.85
CA PRO A 171 -0.43 18.38 -9.16
C PRO A 171 -0.36 19.89 -9.03
N LYS A 172 0.57 20.53 -9.75
CA LYS A 172 0.59 21.98 -9.85
C LYS A 172 -0.57 22.41 -10.76
N PRO A 173 -1.31 23.48 -10.41
CA PRO A 173 -2.34 24.05 -11.27
C PRO A 173 -1.74 24.57 -12.58
#